data_AF-A0A2I0P5F5-F1
#
_entry.id   AF-A0A2I0P5F5-F1
#
_cell.length_a   1.000
_cell.length_b   1.000
_cell.length_c   1.000
_cell.angle_alpha   90.00
_cell.angle_beta   90.00
_cell.angle_gamma   90.00
#
_symmetry.space_group_name_H-M   'P 1'
#
loop_
_entity.id
_entity.type
_entity.pdbx_description
1 polymer ?
#
loop_
_entity_poly.entity_id
_entity_poly.type
_entity_poly.pdbx_seq_one_letter_code
_entity_poly.pdbx_strand_id
1 'polypeptide(L)'
;MQPVTPQSLSRPESARAAPSAEPTLAAVIPAYNEGLVIGSVVLQAKKHADRVIVVDDGSLDRTAETARLAGADVIRFEENGGKAKAMMAGFSRARELGYDVVVMLDGDGQHNPDEIPAVAAPVLAGVADLVIGSRFLDVKAKIPAYRRAGQTVLNGFTNLSVDGGSFATTDSQSGFRALSRRALENLTFSSEGYNIESDMIAHFAPLGLKMAEVPISVTYDVPHKHKKNPVSHGFGVLARIVGLIGYKRPLLSFGIPGLLVTLLGIGAEIYTFSEYYRTAQFHYIVFTGGFAALILGLLLVTSGLILNSLVMITRGSEPYKEHTL
;
A
#
# COMPACT_ATOMS: atom_id res chain seq x y z
N MET A 1 -64.91 29.58 -27.94
CA MET A 1 -63.44 29.61 -27.94
C MET A 1 -62.98 30.41 -26.73
N GLN A 2 -62.59 29.73 -25.66
CA GLN A 2 -61.86 30.32 -24.53
C GLN A 2 -60.50 29.62 -24.47
N PRO A 3 -59.39 30.34 -24.26
CA PRO A 3 -58.05 29.76 -24.30
C PRO A 3 -57.74 29.04 -22.97
N VAL A 4 -57.18 27.83 -23.09
CA VAL A 4 -56.67 27.02 -21.98
C VAL A 4 -55.30 27.58 -21.57
N THR A 5 -55.19 28.04 -20.33
CA THR A 5 -53.92 28.49 -19.71
C THR A 5 -53.07 27.27 -19.33
N PRO A 6 -51.76 27.22 -19.66
CA PRO A 6 -50.89 26.13 -19.20
C PRO A 6 -50.54 26.31 -17.72
N GLN A 7 -50.83 25.31 -16.90
CA GLN A 7 -50.34 25.21 -15.52
C GLN A 7 -48.82 25.01 -15.53
N SER A 8 -48.08 25.90 -14.86
CA SER A 8 -46.64 25.75 -14.65
C SER A 8 -46.39 24.61 -13.67
N LEU A 9 -45.81 23.52 -14.15
CA LEU A 9 -45.25 22.45 -13.32
C LEU A 9 -44.02 23.03 -12.59
N SER A 10 -44.20 23.36 -11.31
CA SER A 10 -43.11 23.61 -10.38
C SER A 10 -42.32 22.31 -10.21
N ARG A 11 -41.07 22.30 -10.68
CA ARG A 11 -40.10 21.27 -10.32
C ARG A 11 -39.82 21.40 -8.82
N PRO A 12 -39.80 20.30 -8.04
CA PRO A 12 -39.37 20.37 -6.66
C PRO A 12 -37.91 20.81 -6.63
N GLU A 13 -37.66 21.88 -5.88
CA GLU A 13 -36.34 22.30 -5.42
C GLU A 13 -35.52 21.09 -4.99
N SER A 14 -34.39 20.84 -5.66
CA SER A 14 -33.35 20.02 -5.07
C SER A 14 -32.81 20.78 -3.88
N ALA A 15 -33.32 20.48 -2.69
CA ALA A 15 -32.75 20.91 -1.43
C ALA A 15 -31.28 20.43 -1.39
N ARG A 16 -30.35 21.28 -1.81
CA ARG A 16 -28.96 21.16 -1.40
C ARG A 16 -28.98 21.36 0.11
N ALA A 17 -28.82 20.27 0.84
CA ALA A 17 -28.57 20.31 2.27
C ALA A 17 -27.48 21.36 2.54
N ALA A 18 -27.76 22.29 3.43
CA ALA A 18 -26.77 23.25 3.90
C ALA A 18 -25.59 22.48 4.54
N PRO A 19 -24.32 22.83 4.29
CA PRO A 19 -23.21 22.26 5.05
C PRO A 19 -23.20 22.94 6.41
N SER A 20 -23.76 22.28 7.43
CA SER A 20 -24.00 22.87 8.75
C SER A 20 -22.95 22.55 9.82
N ALA A 21 -21.72 22.20 9.44
CA ALA A 21 -20.52 22.21 10.30
C ALA A 21 -19.26 22.22 9.42
N GLU A 22 -18.16 22.83 9.89
CA GLU A 22 -16.86 22.63 9.24
C GLU A 22 -16.48 21.13 9.28
N PRO A 23 -15.88 20.57 8.21
CA PRO A 23 -15.54 19.15 8.18
C PRO A 23 -14.58 18.78 9.32
N THR A 24 -14.88 17.71 10.05
CA THR A 24 -14.08 17.28 11.20
C THR A 24 -12.94 16.35 10.78
N LEU A 25 -11.75 16.53 11.36
CA LEU A 25 -10.51 15.81 11.02
C LEU A 25 -9.93 15.06 12.23
N ALA A 26 -9.70 13.76 12.06
CA ALA A 26 -8.93 12.95 13.02
C ALA A 26 -7.57 12.53 12.45
N ALA A 27 -6.54 12.56 13.29
CA ALA A 27 -5.26 11.93 13.00
C ALA A 27 -5.23 10.51 13.61
N VAL A 28 -4.81 9.51 12.83
CA VAL A 28 -4.64 8.12 13.28
C VAL A 28 -3.15 7.76 13.20
N ILE A 29 -2.59 7.34 14.33
CA ILE A 29 -1.15 7.06 14.48
C ILE A 29 -0.96 5.64 15.02
N PRO A 30 -0.50 4.67 14.20
CA PRO A 30 -0.09 3.37 14.71
C PRO A 30 1.25 3.52 15.44
N ALA A 31 1.42 2.84 16.58
CA ALA A 31 2.64 2.91 17.36
C ALA A 31 3.01 1.53 17.94
N TYR A 32 4.30 1.20 17.91
CA TYR A 32 4.85 0.01 18.56
C TYR A 32 6.27 0.29 19.05
N ASN A 33 6.44 0.38 20.37
CA ASN A 33 7.69 0.76 21.05
C ASN A 33 8.25 2.12 20.62
N GLU A 34 7.38 3.13 20.55
CA GLU A 34 7.68 4.51 20.16
C GLU A 34 7.66 5.50 21.35
N GLY A 35 7.86 5.02 22.58
CA GLY A 35 7.66 5.82 23.80
C GLY A 35 8.53 7.07 23.91
N LEU A 36 9.67 7.11 23.21
CA LEU A 36 10.57 8.27 23.19
C LEU A 36 10.07 9.41 22.29
N VAL A 37 9.29 9.11 21.25
CA VAL A 37 8.98 10.06 20.17
C VAL A 37 7.48 10.37 20.10
N ILE A 38 6.62 9.39 20.42
CA ILE A 38 5.17 9.48 20.20
C ILE A 38 4.51 10.72 20.83
N GLY A 39 4.98 11.15 22.01
CA GLY A 39 4.45 12.33 22.67
C GLY A 39 4.60 13.61 21.85
N SER A 40 5.76 13.79 21.19
CA SER A 40 6.02 14.95 20.32
C SER A 40 5.15 14.93 19.07
N VAL A 41 4.98 13.75 18.46
CA VAL A 41 4.14 13.55 17.26
C VAL A 41 2.68 13.88 17.58
N VAL A 42 2.16 13.38 18.72
CA VAL A 42 0.80 13.69 19.18
C VAL A 42 0.61 15.19 19.39
N LEU A 43 1.52 15.86 20.11
CA LEU A 43 1.42 17.29 20.39
C LEU A 43 1.43 18.14 19.12
N GLN A 44 2.24 17.77 18.13
CA GLN A 44 2.28 18.47 16.83
C GLN A 44 1.02 18.17 16.01
N ALA A 45 0.57 16.92 15.94
CA ALA A 45 -0.64 16.54 15.20
C ALA A 45 -1.90 17.23 15.74
N LYS A 46 -2.00 17.41 17.07
CA LYS A 46 -3.12 18.12 17.73
C LYS A 46 -3.27 19.59 17.33
N LYS A 47 -2.25 20.20 16.72
CA LYS A 47 -2.37 21.57 16.19
C LYS A 47 -3.25 21.64 14.94
N HIS A 48 -3.40 20.50 14.24
CA HIS A 48 -4.01 20.43 12.91
C HIS A 48 -5.19 19.45 12.84
N ALA A 49 -5.38 18.60 13.86
CA ALA A 49 -6.46 17.62 13.94
C ALA A 49 -7.32 17.85 15.19
N ASP A 50 -8.64 17.75 15.03
CA ASP A 50 -9.62 17.85 16.13
C ASP A 50 -9.44 16.72 17.15
N ARG A 51 -8.92 15.58 16.69
CA ARG A 51 -8.60 14.43 17.53
C ARG A 51 -7.38 13.70 17.01
N VAL A 52 -6.55 13.25 17.94
CA VAL A 52 -5.47 12.31 17.66
C VAL A 52 -5.81 10.98 18.31
N ILE A 53 -5.90 9.94 17.49
CA ILE A 53 -6.12 8.54 17.89
C ILE A 53 -4.79 7.82 17.73
N VAL A 54 -4.21 7.36 18.83
CA VAL A 54 -3.02 6.51 18.81
C VAL A 54 -3.45 5.07 19.02
N VAL A 55 -2.95 4.17 18.18
CA VAL A 55 -3.17 2.73 18.33
C VAL A 55 -1.85 2.07 18.71
N ASP A 56 -1.72 1.74 19.99
CA ASP A 56 -0.60 1.00 20.56
C ASP A 56 -0.75 -0.50 20.25
N ASP A 57 0.07 -1.00 19.32
CA ASP A 57 0.09 -2.39 18.84
C ASP A 57 0.86 -3.32 19.79
N GLY A 58 0.52 -3.27 21.08
CA GLY A 58 1.10 -4.14 22.12
C GLY A 58 2.52 -3.76 22.54
N SER A 59 2.83 -2.47 22.66
CA SER A 59 4.17 -2.01 23.11
C SER A 59 4.52 -2.51 24.51
N LEU A 60 5.81 -2.80 24.70
CA LEU A 60 6.41 -3.19 25.97
C LEU A 60 6.99 -2.01 26.74
N ASP A 61 7.07 -0.83 26.12
CA ASP A 61 7.55 0.40 26.71
C ASP A 61 6.39 1.33 27.17
N ARG A 62 6.69 2.61 27.42
CA ARG A 62 5.71 3.61 27.85
C ARG A 62 4.99 4.31 26.69
N THR A 63 4.89 3.70 25.50
CA THR A 63 4.23 4.30 24.32
C THR A 63 2.80 4.76 24.62
N ALA A 64 1.92 3.86 25.08
CA ALA A 64 0.53 4.21 25.38
C ALA A 64 0.41 5.28 26.47
N GLU A 65 1.22 5.20 27.52
CA GLU A 65 1.20 6.18 28.61
C GLU A 65 1.61 7.58 28.11
N THR A 66 2.70 7.63 27.33
CA THR A 66 3.22 8.89 26.76
C THR A 66 2.21 9.51 25.80
N ALA A 67 1.55 8.71 24.97
CA ALA A 67 0.49 9.16 24.07
C ALA A 67 -0.72 9.73 24.83
N ARG A 68 -1.16 9.07 25.92
CA ARG A 68 -2.26 9.58 26.77
C ARG A 68 -1.88 10.89 27.45
N LEU A 69 -0.66 10.99 27.97
CA LEU A 69 -0.16 12.22 28.61
C LEU A 69 -0.08 13.39 27.62
N ALA A 70 0.25 13.12 26.35
CA ALA A 70 0.18 14.11 25.27
C ALA A 70 -1.27 14.45 24.83
N GLY A 71 -2.26 13.73 25.36
CA GLY A 71 -3.68 13.97 25.16
C GLY A 71 -4.25 13.36 23.88
N ALA A 72 -3.76 12.19 23.47
CA ALA A 72 -4.38 11.34 22.46
C ALA A 72 -5.50 10.45 23.04
N ASP A 73 -6.47 10.08 22.21
CA ASP A 73 -7.33 8.91 22.45
C ASP A 73 -6.51 7.65 22.13
N VAL A 74 -6.36 6.72 23.07
CA VAL A 74 -5.41 5.61 22.95
C VAL A 74 -6.14 4.27 22.98
N ILE A 75 -6.05 3.55 21.86
CA ILE A 75 -6.42 2.15 21.74
C ILE A 75 -5.16 1.32 22.01
N ARG A 76 -5.21 0.38 22.93
CA ARG A 76 -4.07 -0.50 23.24
C ARG A 76 -4.44 -1.96 23.00
N PHE A 77 -3.62 -2.66 22.24
CA PHE A 77 -3.70 -4.10 22.09
C PHE A 77 -2.88 -4.82 23.17
N GLU A 78 -3.30 -6.03 23.52
CA GLU A 78 -2.58 -6.88 24.47
C GLU A 78 -1.30 -7.45 23.87
N GLU A 79 -1.35 -7.80 22.59
CA GLU A 79 -0.25 -8.38 21.83
C GLU A 79 -0.08 -7.66 20.49
N ASN A 80 1.13 -7.71 19.94
CA ASN A 80 1.42 -7.16 18.62
C ASN A 80 0.67 -7.94 17.53
N GLY A 81 -0.28 -7.28 16.87
CA GLY A 81 -1.07 -7.82 15.78
C GLY A 81 -0.70 -7.24 14.41
N GLY A 82 0.30 -6.36 14.35
CA GLY A 82 0.83 -5.75 13.14
C GLY A 82 0.17 -4.42 12.77
N LYS A 83 0.90 -3.63 11.99
CA LYS A 83 0.51 -2.26 11.57
C LYS A 83 -0.88 -2.22 10.93
N ALA A 84 -1.22 -3.17 10.06
CA ALA A 84 -2.53 -3.18 9.40
C ALA A 84 -3.67 -3.28 10.43
N LYS A 85 -3.57 -4.18 11.40
CA LYS A 85 -4.59 -4.34 12.46
C LYS A 85 -4.74 -3.07 13.29
N ALA A 86 -3.61 -2.45 13.65
CA ALA A 86 -3.60 -1.19 14.39
C ALA A 86 -4.28 -0.05 13.61
N MET A 87 -3.93 0.09 12.32
CA MET A 87 -4.54 1.07 11.42
C MET A 87 -6.06 0.86 11.28
N MET A 88 -6.50 -0.38 11.06
CA MET A 88 -7.92 -0.70 10.92
C MET A 88 -8.72 -0.35 12.18
N ALA A 89 -8.16 -0.60 13.38
CA ALA A 89 -8.80 -0.21 14.63
C ALA A 89 -8.89 1.32 14.76
N GLY A 90 -7.85 2.05 14.39
CA GLY A 90 -7.85 3.51 14.38
C GLY A 90 -8.87 4.10 13.40
N PHE A 91 -8.96 3.52 12.19
CA PHE A 91 -9.95 3.90 11.19
C PHE A 91 -11.38 3.58 11.65
N SER A 92 -11.62 2.42 12.25
CA SER A 92 -12.93 2.08 12.82
C SER A 92 -13.32 3.07 13.91
N ARG A 93 -12.39 3.40 14.81
CA ARG A 93 -12.62 4.37 15.87
C ARG A 93 -12.96 5.77 15.34
N ALA A 94 -12.21 6.25 14.35
CA ALA A 94 -12.49 7.54 13.73
C ALA A 94 -13.86 7.57 13.03
N ARG A 95 -14.23 6.46 12.36
CA ARG A 95 -15.55 6.29 11.74
C ARG A 95 -16.67 6.26 12.78
N GLU A 96 -16.52 5.52 13.87
CA GLU A 96 -17.47 5.45 14.98
C GLU A 96 -17.69 6.81 15.66
N LEU A 97 -16.63 7.61 15.78
CA LEU A 97 -16.70 8.97 16.31
C LEU A 97 -17.26 9.98 15.30
N GLY A 98 -17.52 9.56 14.06
CA GLY A 98 -18.14 10.38 13.05
C GLY A 98 -17.22 11.44 12.44
N TYR A 99 -15.92 11.17 12.31
CA TYR A 99 -15.01 12.09 11.60
C TYR A 99 -15.18 12.04 10.07
N ASP A 100 -15.11 13.21 9.43
CA ASP A 100 -15.29 13.35 7.97
C ASP A 100 -14.01 13.09 7.18
N VAL A 101 -12.87 13.38 7.80
CA VAL A 101 -11.55 13.17 7.23
C VAL A 101 -10.66 12.48 8.26
N VAL A 102 -9.89 11.50 7.79
CA VAL A 102 -8.83 10.88 8.59
C VAL A 102 -7.50 11.10 7.93
N VAL A 103 -6.52 11.58 8.70
CA VAL A 103 -5.12 11.63 8.30
C VAL A 103 -4.35 10.56 9.06
N MET A 104 -3.69 9.66 8.34
CA MET A 104 -2.74 8.72 8.93
C MET A 104 -1.32 9.24 8.81
N LEU A 105 -0.51 8.99 9.85
CA LEU A 105 0.93 9.24 9.87
C LEU A 105 1.61 8.26 10.84
N ASP A 106 2.85 7.87 10.54
CA ASP A 106 3.65 6.98 11.38
C ASP A 106 4.07 7.62 12.71
N GLY A 107 4.12 6.83 13.79
CA GLY A 107 4.47 7.29 15.14
C GLY A 107 5.97 7.47 15.42
N ASP A 108 6.84 7.14 14.46
CA ASP A 108 8.31 7.15 14.60
C ASP A 108 8.96 8.52 14.42
N GLY A 109 8.15 9.55 14.14
CA GLY A 109 8.59 10.94 13.95
C GLY A 109 9.28 11.22 12.60
N GLN A 110 9.25 10.30 11.64
CA GLN A 110 9.82 10.56 10.30
C GLN A 110 8.98 11.54 9.47
N HIS A 111 7.66 11.50 9.64
CA HIS A 111 6.73 12.44 9.02
C HIS A 111 6.63 13.71 9.86
N ASN A 112 6.59 14.87 9.19
CA ASN A 112 6.36 16.14 9.85
C ASN A 112 4.85 16.37 10.03
N PRO A 113 4.30 16.37 11.26
CA PRO A 113 2.85 16.56 11.45
C PRO A 113 2.37 17.97 11.05
N ASP A 114 3.27 18.95 10.88
CA ASP A 114 2.90 20.27 10.34
C ASP A 114 2.46 20.23 8.85
N GLU A 115 2.66 19.09 8.16
CA GLU A 115 2.18 18.87 6.80
C GLU A 115 0.78 18.24 6.74
N ILE A 116 0.15 17.94 7.88
CA ILE A 116 -1.23 17.41 7.94
C ILE A 116 -2.20 18.28 7.13
N PRO A 117 -2.19 19.63 7.23
CA PRO A 117 -3.08 20.48 6.43
C PRO A 117 -2.89 20.30 4.93
N ALA A 118 -1.64 20.13 4.46
CA ALA A 118 -1.34 19.96 3.04
C ALA A 118 -1.85 18.62 2.51
N VAL A 119 -1.70 17.54 3.30
CA VAL A 119 -2.19 16.19 2.94
C VAL A 119 -3.72 16.12 3.02
N ALA A 120 -4.34 16.80 3.98
CA ALA A 120 -5.79 16.81 4.17
C ALA A 120 -6.54 17.72 3.17
N ALA A 121 -5.92 18.81 2.71
CA ALA A 121 -6.59 19.83 1.91
C ALA A 121 -7.35 19.29 0.68
N PRO A 122 -6.82 18.35 -0.12
CA PRO A 122 -7.56 17.84 -1.27
C PRO A 122 -8.77 16.97 -0.87
N VAL A 123 -8.72 16.33 0.30
CA VAL A 123 -9.86 15.57 0.85
C VAL A 123 -10.93 16.52 1.37
N LEU A 124 -10.52 17.53 2.16
CA LEU A 124 -11.42 18.56 2.69
C LEU A 124 -12.12 19.35 1.57
N ALA A 125 -11.44 19.56 0.44
CA ALA A 125 -12.00 20.21 -0.74
C ALA A 125 -12.89 19.29 -1.61
N GLY A 126 -13.02 17.99 -1.27
CA GLY A 126 -13.79 17.02 -2.03
C GLY A 126 -13.20 16.68 -3.41
N VAL A 127 -11.92 16.97 -3.64
CA VAL A 127 -11.25 16.68 -4.93
C VAL A 127 -10.67 15.26 -4.97
N ALA A 128 -10.35 14.68 -3.81
CA ALA A 128 -9.83 13.32 -3.68
C ALA A 128 -10.47 12.57 -2.51
N ASP A 129 -10.64 11.26 -2.66
CA ASP A 129 -11.06 10.32 -1.61
C ASP A 129 -9.85 9.74 -0.84
N LEU A 130 -8.71 9.61 -1.50
CA LEU A 130 -7.42 9.24 -0.90
C LEU A 130 -6.33 10.19 -1.40
N VAL A 131 -5.59 10.79 -0.48
CA VAL A 131 -4.40 11.60 -0.78
C VAL A 131 -3.18 10.91 -0.19
N ILE A 132 -2.14 10.74 -1.00
CA ILE A 132 -0.85 10.19 -0.56
C ILE A 132 0.15 11.33 -0.45
N GLY A 133 0.71 11.52 0.74
CA GLY A 133 1.89 12.35 0.91
C GLY A 133 3.09 11.63 0.30
N SER A 134 3.58 12.09 -0.86
CA SER A 134 4.69 11.47 -1.57
C SER A 134 6.00 12.16 -1.26
N ARG A 135 7.00 11.36 -0.86
CA ARG A 135 8.37 11.81 -0.63
C ARG A 135 9.11 12.07 -1.93
N PHE A 136 8.62 11.48 -3.02
CA PHE A 136 9.30 11.43 -4.32
C PHE A 136 8.71 12.40 -5.34
N LEU A 137 7.63 13.11 -4.99
CA LEU A 137 6.99 14.08 -5.87
C LEU A 137 7.83 15.37 -6.02
N ASP A 138 8.57 15.76 -4.97
CA ASP A 138 9.53 16.87 -5.05
C ASP A 138 10.95 16.34 -5.25
N VAL A 139 11.59 16.77 -6.35
CA VAL A 139 12.94 16.37 -6.76
C VAL A 139 14.02 16.84 -5.77
N LYS A 140 13.69 17.79 -4.87
CA LYS A 140 14.63 18.36 -3.90
C LYS A 140 14.87 17.49 -2.66
N ALA A 141 14.05 16.47 -2.40
CA ALA A 141 14.26 15.58 -1.26
C ALA A 141 15.55 14.75 -1.44
N LYS A 142 16.48 14.82 -0.47
CA LYS A 142 17.73 14.03 -0.46
C LYS A 142 17.46 12.55 -0.14
N ILE A 143 16.77 11.86 -1.04
CA ILE A 143 16.43 10.45 -0.87
C ILE A 143 17.56 9.56 -1.40
N PRO A 144 18.06 8.61 -0.59
CA PRO A 144 19.09 7.66 -1.03
C PRO A 144 18.69 6.91 -2.31
N ALA A 145 19.63 6.80 -3.26
CA ALA A 145 19.36 6.24 -4.60
C ALA A 145 18.79 4.81 -4.57
N TYR A 146 19.22 3.97 -3.62
CA TYR A 146 18.71 2.61 -3.47
C TYR A 146 17.25 2.54 -3.03
N ARG A 147 16.77 3.52 -2.23
CA ARG A 147 15.35 3.62 -1.85
C ARG A 147 14.50 4.07 -3.03
N ARG A 148 15.02 5.00 -3.85
CA ARG A 148 14.37 5.39 -5.11
C ARG A 148 14.15 4.20 -6.02
N ALA A 149 15.18 3.38 -6.26
CA ALA A 149 15.05 2.19 -7.10
C ALA A 149 14.04 1.17 -6.56
N GLY A 150 14.07 0.88 -5.25
CA GLY A 150 13.08 -0.01 -4.62
C GLY A 150 11.65 0.53 -4.72
N GLN A 151 11.46 1.84 -4.51
CA GLN A 151 10.16 2.47 -4.61
C GLN A 151 9.63 2.48 -6.05
N THR A 152 10.46 2.73 -7.06
CA THR A 152 10.04 2.67 -8.47
C THR A 152 9.47 1.30 -8.82
N VAL A 153 10.09 0.22 -8.34
CA VAL A 153 9.59 -1.15 -8.54
C VAL A 153 8.25 -1.35 -7.84
N LEU A 154 8.13 -0.94 -6.57
CA LEU A 154 6.89 -1.08 -5.80
C LEU A 154 5.73 -0.26 -6.40
N ASN A 155 6.00 0.98 -6.84
CA ASN A 155 5.03 1.81 -7.55
C ASN A 155 4.58 1.15 -8.86
N GLY A 156 5.53 0.59 -9.63
CA GLY A 156 5.22 -0.18 -10.84
C GLY A 156 4.21 -1.29 -10.56
N PHE A 157 4.36 -2.04 -9.46
CA PHE A 157 3.41 -3.09 -9.06
C PHE A 157 2.06 -2.56 -8.62
N THR A 158 2.04 -1.52 -7.78
CA THR A 158 0.78 -0.89 -7.36
C THR A 158 0.02 -0.40 -8.59
N ASN A 159 0.70 0.27 -9.51
CA ASN A 159 0.10 0.84 -10.73
C ASN A 159 -0.34 -0.25 -11.72
N LEU A 160 0.37 -1.39 -11.80
CA LEU A 160 -0.05 -2.56 -12.60
C LEU A 160 -1.20 -3.37 -11.98
N SER A 161 -1.44 -3.20 -10.67
CA SER A 161 -2.54 -3.85 -9.95
C SER A 161 -3.82 -3.02 -10.00
N VAL A 162 -3.72 -1.76 -10.42
CA VAL A 162 -4.85 -0.87 -10.71
C VAL A 162 -5.30 -1.11 -12.15
N ASP A 163 -6.38 -1.85 -12.32
CA ASP A 163 -6.93 -2.13 -13.65
C ASP A 163 -7.26 -0.82 -14.40
N GLY A 164 -6.69 -0.66 -15.60
CA GLY A 164 -6.93 0.49 -16.47
C GLY A 164 -6.01 1.70 -16.28
N GLY A 165 -5.00 1.65 -15.40
CA GLY A 165 -3.98 2.70 -15.29
C GLY A 165 -4.49 4.07 -14.80
N SER A 166 -5.62 4.10 -14.11
CA SER A 166 -6.33 5.32 -13.69
C SER A 166 -5.60 6.15 -12.62
N PHE A 167 -4.62 5.56 -11.93
CA PHE A 167 -3.79 6.26 -10.95
C PHE A 167 -2.38 5.66 -10.90
N ALA A 168 -1.37 6.51 -11.05
CA ALA A 168 0.04 6.15 -10.96
C ALA A 168 0.69 6.86 -9.77
N THR A 169 0.92 6.15 -8.67
CA THR A 169 1.54 6.71 -7.46
C THR A 169 3.07 6.74 -7.59
N THR A 170 3.66 7.79 -7.04
CA THR A 170 5.11 7.97 -6.88
C THR A 170 5.61 7.48 -5.51
N ASP A 171 4.70 7.19 -4.56
CA ASP A 171 5.05 6.68 -3.23
C ASP A 171 3.99 5.73 -2.63
N SER A 172 3.81 4.56 -3.24
CA SER A 172 2.79 3.57 -2.84
C SER A 172 2.89 3.05 -1.40
N GLN A 173 4.01 3.33 -0.72
CA GLN A 173 4.35 2.87 0.63
C GLN A 173 4.41 4.01 1.64
N SER A 174 4.00 5.23 1.27
CA SER A 174 3.94 6.32 2.23
C SER A 174 2.85 6.07 3.27
N GLY A 175 3.25 6.14 4.54
CA GLY A 175 2.36 6.07 5.70
C GLY A 175 1.65 7.39 6.00
N PHE A 176 1.94 8.47 5.25
CA PHE A 176 1.29 9.76 5.42
C PHE A 176 0.19 9.94 4.38
N ARG A 177 -1.08 9.80 4.79
CA ARG A 177 -2.22 9.81 3.85
C ARG A 177 -3.44 10.47 4.47
N ALA A 178 -4.30 11.06 3.63
CA ALA A 178 -5.62 11.49 4.04
C ALA A 178 -6.70 10.67 3.34
N LEU A 179 -7.77 10.34 4.06
CA LEU A 179 -8.91 9.57 3.60
C LEU A 179 -10.20 10.38 3.80
N SER A 180 -11.07 10.40 2.81
CA SER A 180 -12.44 10.93 2.94
C SER A 180 -13.32 9.97 3.75
N ARG A 181 -14.45 10.48 4.25
CA ARG A 181 -15.53 9.64 4.79
C ARG A 181 -15.92 8.50 3.86
N ARG A 182 -16.04 8.79 2.56
CA ARG A 182 -16.35 7.77 1.54
C ARG A 182 -15.26 6.68 1.50
N ALA A 183 -13.98 7.05 1.59
CA ALA A 183 -12.90 6.07 1.66
C ALA A 183 -12.95 5.22 2.94
N LEU A 184 -13.24 5.83 4.09
CA LEU A 184 -13.39 5.12 5.37
C LEU A 184 -14.57 4.14 5.38
N GLU A 185 -15.69 4.52 4.75
CA GLU A 185 -16.88 3.67 4.62
C GLU A 185 -16.63 2.48 3.68
N ASN A 186 -15.78 2.65 2.66
CA ASN A 186 -15.43 1.60 1.71
C ASN A 186 -14.22 0.76 2.14
N LEU A 187 -13.68 0.98 3.34
CA LEU A 187 -12.52 0.28 3.86
C LEU A 187 -12.93 -1.07 4.45
N THR A 188 -13.26 -2.02 3.56
CA THR A 188 -13.86 -3.33 3.88
C THR A 188 -12.89 -4.50 3.81
N PHE A 189 -11.61 -4.27 3.48
CA PHE A 189 -10.64 -5.34 3.29
C PHE A 189 -9.92 -5.74 4.60
N SER A 190 -9.64 -7.04 4.73
CA SER A 190 -8.72 -7.58 5.72
C SER A 190 -7.32 -7.59 5.13
N SER A 191 -6.43 -6.70 5.58
CA SER A 191 -5.01 -6.77 5.19
C SER A 191 -4.25 -7.59 6.22
N GLU A 192 -3.88 -8.81 5.84
CA GLU A 192 -2.97 -9.66 6.59
C GLU A 192 -1.52 -9.31 6.23
N GLY A 193 -1.03 -8.12 6.61
CA GLY A 193 0.38 -7.81 6.35
C GLY A 193 0.89 -6.39 6.59
N TYR A 194 2.14 -6.18 6.16
CA TYR A 194 2.92 -4.94 6.30
C TYR A 194 2.63 -3.87 5.22
N ASN A 195 1.71 -4.12 4.29
CA ASN A 195 1.53 -3.30 3.08
C ASN A 195 0.11 -2.70 2.96
N ILE A 196 -0.51 -2.31 4.08
CA ILE A 196 -1.85 -1.70 4.08
C ILE A 196 -1.93 -0.51 3.12
N GLU A 197 -0.85 0.26 3.01
CA GLU A 197 -0.70 1.40 2.11
C GLU A 197 -0.95 1.02 0.64
N SER A 198 -0.35 -0.06 0.14
CA SER A 198 -0.57 -0.48 -1.24
C SER A 198 -1.91 -1.18 -1.44
N ASP A 199 -2.37 -1.92 -0.43
CA ASP A 199 -3.67 -2.58 -0.49
C ASP A 199 -4.82 -1.55 -0.57
N MET A 200 -4.73 -0.41 0.13
CA MET A 200 -5.69 0.68 0.00
C MET A 200 -5.82 1.20 -1.44
N ILE A 201 -4.69 1.38 -2.14
CA ILE A 201 -4.69 1.88 -3.53
C ILE A 201 -5.35 0.85 -4.45
N ALA A 202 -4.96 -0.42 -4.32
CA ALA A 202 -5.51 -1.51 -5.12
C ALA A 202 -7.00 -1.74 -4.84
N HIS A 203 -7.46 -1.51 -3.61
CA HIS A 203 -8.86 -1.65 -3.20
C HIS A 203 -9.74 -0.48 -3.68
N PHE A 204 -9.25 0.75 -3.57
CA PHE A 204 -10.03 1.95 -3.93
C PHE A 204 -10.12 2.22 -5.43
N ALA A 205 -9.13 1.77 -6.20
CA ALA A 205 -9.14 1.92 -7.65
C ALA A 205 -10.38 1.33 -8.36
N PRO A 206 -10.74 0.04 -8.18
CA PRO A 206 -11.92 -0.54 -8.83
C PRO A 206 -13.25 0.06 -8.32
N LEU A 207 -13.25 0.67 -7.13
CA LEU A 207 -14.42 1.35 -6.56
C LEU A 207 -14.61 2.78 -7.11
N GLY A 208 -13.72 3.24 -7.99
CA GLY A 208 -13.80 4.57 -8.61
C GLY A 208 -13.60 5.72 -7.62
N LEU A 209 -12.85 5.48 -6.54
CA LEU A 209 -12.46 6.53 -5.60
C LEU A 209 -11.36 7.39 -6.20
N LYS A 210 -11.45 8.70 -6.01
CA LYS A 210 -10.47 9.66 -6.55
C LYS A 210 -9.20 9.63 -5.72
N MET A 211 -8.05 9.49 -6.36
CA MET A 211 -6.75 9.44 -5.69
C MET A 211 -5.84 10.57 -6.18
N ALA A 212 -5.09 11.18 -5.26
CA ALA A 212 -4.14 12.25 -5.56
C ALA A 212 -2.85 12.08 -4.74
N GLU A 213 -1.79 12.79 -5.15
CA GLU A 213 -0.55 12.88 -4.40
C GLU A 213 -0.20 14.34 -4.11
N VAL A 214 0.39 14.58 -2.93
CA VAL A 214 0.97 15.87 -2.56
C VAL A 214 2.41 15.67 -2.10
N PRO A 215 3.33 16.63 -2.34
CA PRO A 215 4.70 16.50 -1.86
C PRO A 215 4.75 16.62 -0.33
N ILE A 216 5.56 15.77 0.32
CA ILE A 216 5.84 15.88 1.76
C ILE A 216 7.34 15.80 2.04
N SER A 217 7.75 16.40 3.15
CA SER A 217 9.09 16.30 3.72
C SER A 217 9.23 15.05 4.60
N VAL A 218 10.43 14.46 4.62
CA VAL A 218 10.75 13.39 5.58
C VAL A 218 12.10 13.63 6.21
N THR A 219 12.12 13.57 7.53
CA THR A 219 13.35 13.68 8.32
C THR A 219 13.95 12.29 8.51
N TYR A 220 15.14 12.07 7.96
CA TYR A 220 15.84 10.78 8.08
C TYR A 220 16.80 10.71 9.28
N ASP A 221 16.92 11.80 10.03
CA ASP A 221 17.90 12.05 11.09
C ASP A 221 17.25 11.95 12.50
N VAL A 222 16.56 10.84 12.75
CA VAL A 222 15.98 10.55 14.06
C VAL A 222 17.05 9.88 14.95
N PRO A 223 17.24 10.31 16.22
CA PRO A 223 18.18 9.67 17.13
C PRO A 223 17.81 8.19 17.38
N HIS A 224 18.81 7.31 17.32
CA HIS A 224 18.71 5.86 17.60
C HIS A 224 18.04 4.99 16.52
N LYS A 225 18.63 4.97 15.32
CA LYS A 225 18.34 3.94 14.33
C LYS A 225 18.90 2.58 14.76
N HIS A 226 18.03 1.55 14.80
CA HIS A 226 18.45 0.20 14.48
C HIS A 226 19.00 0.21 13.04
N LYS A 227 20.33 0.34 12.90
CA LYS A 227 21.04 0.20 11.64
C LYS A 227 20.88 -1.24 11.15
N LYS A 228 19.79 -1.57 10.45
CA LYS A 228 19.79 -2.78 9.61
C LYS A 228 20.83 -2.56 8.52
N ASN A 229 21.81 -3.46 8.49
CA ASN A 229 22.95 -3.46 7.57
C ASN A 229 22.44 -3.23 6.12
N PRO A 230 22.95 -2.25 5.36
CA PRO A 230 22.44 -1.91 4.03
C PRO A 230 22.31 -3.10 3.08
N VAL A 231 23.20 -4.08 3.21
CA VAL A 231 23.20 -5.32 2.41
C VAL A 231 22.08 -6.27 2.85
N SER A 232 21.88 -6.48 4.14
CA SER A 232 20.79 -7.33 4.64
C SER A 232 19.42 -6.68 4.43
N HIS A 233 19.36 -5.35 4.46
CA HIS A 233 18.17 -4.60 4.10
C HIS A 233 17.89 -4.68 2.58
N GLY A 234 18.93 -4.58 1.73
CA GLY A 234 18.81 -4.77 0.28
C GLY A 234 18.32 -6.18 -0.09
N PHE A 235 18.91 -7.22 0.50
CA PHE A 235 18.43 -8.59 0.37
C PHE A 235 17.03 -8.78 0.95
N GLY A 236 16.70 -8.12 2.06
CA GLY A 236 15.36 -8.16 2.64
C GLY A 236 14.31 -7.51 1.74
N VAL A 237 14.63 -6.40 1.08
CA VAL A 237 13.77 -5.76 0.08
C VAL A 237 13.62 -6.67 -1.15
N LEU A 238 14.71 -7.23 -1.67
CA LEU A 238 14.66 -8.17 -2.79
C LEU A 238 13.86 -9.43 -2.44
N ALA A 239 14.07 -10.02 -1.26
CA ALA A 239 13.33 -11.20 -0.79
C ALA A 239 11.84 -10.89 -0.55
N ARG A 240 11.51 -9.68 -0.06
CA ARG A 240 10.11 -9.23 0.05
C ARG A 240 9.49 -9.00 -1.32
N ILE A 241 10.24 -8.45 -2.28
CA ILE A 241 9.80 -8.29 -3.67
C ILE A 241 9.57 -9.66 -4.31
N VAL A 242 10.52 -10.58 -4.22
CA VAL A 242 10.40 -11.96 -4.73
C VAL A 242 9.23 -12.69 -4.05
N GLY A 243 9.07 -12.54 -2.75
CA GLY A 243 7.91 -13.06 -2.01
C GLY A 243 6.60 -12.47 -2.52
N LEU A 244 6.47 -11.15 -2.60
CA LEU A 244 5.23 -10.46 -2.99
C LEU A 244 4.83 -10.72 -4.45
N ILE A 245 5.79 -10.70 -5.39
CA ILE A 245 5.55 -11.05 -6.80
C ILE A 245 5.20 -12.54 -6.89
N GLY A 246 5.92 -13.38 -6.15
CA GLY A 246 5.70 -14.81 -6.07
C GLY A 246 4.35 -15.21 -5.49
N TYR A 247 3.74 -14.38 -4.63
CA TYR A 247 2.42 -14.61 -4.04
C TYR A 247 1.27 -14.02 -4.86
N LYS A 248 1.39 -12.81 -5.45
CA LYS A 248 0.26 -12.17 -6.15
C LYS A 248 0.15 -12.55 -7.64
N ARG A 249 1.27 -12.81 -8.32
CA ARG A 249 1.31 -13.20 -9.75
C ARG A 249 2.44 -14.21 -10.02
N PRO A 250 2.28 -15.46 -9.56
CA PRO A 250 3.37 -16.45 -9.57
C PRO A 250 3.85 -16.82 -10.99
N LEU A 251 2.95 -16.77 -11.98
CA LEU A 251 3.30 -16.99 -13.39
C LEU A 251 4.27 -15.95 -13.96
N LEU A 252 4.21 -14.70 -13.51
CA LEU A 252 5.11 -13.66 -13.97
C LEU A 252 6.49 -13.76 -13.32
N SER A 253 6.56 -14.19 -12.05
CA SER A 253 7.83 -14.27 -11.30
C SER A 253 8.60 -15.56 -11.56
N PHE A 254 7.92 -16.68 -11.78
CA PHE A 254 8.56 -17.98 -11.97
C PHE A 254 8.28 -18.56 -13.37
N GLY A 255 7.07 -18.36 -13.89
CA GLY A 255 6.67 -18.91 -15.20
C GLY A 255 7.43 -18.29 -16.38
N ILE A 256 7.39 -16.97 -16.56
CA ILE A 256 8.08 -16.30 -17.68
C ILE A 256 9.61 -16.51 -17.62
N PRO A 257 10.31 -16.27 -16.50
CA PRO A 257 11.74 -16.54 -16.43
C PRO A 257 12.07 -18.02 -16.65
N GLY A 258 11.26 -18.93 -16.07
CA GLY A 258 11.40 -20.37 -16.30
C GLY A 258 11.27 -20.75 -17.77
N LEU A 259 10.28 -20.18 -18.48
CA LEU A 259 10.09 -20.42 -19.91
C LEU A 259 11.28 -19.93 -20.74
N LEU A 260 11.80 -18.73 -20.46
CA LEU A 260 12.98 -18.19 -21.15
C LEU A 260 14.22 -19.07 -20.94
N VAL A 261 14.47 -19.49 -19.69
CA VAL A 261 15.58 -20.38 -19.35
C VAL A 261 15.41 -21.75 -20.02
N THR A 262 14.18 -22.26 -20.09
CA THR A 262 13.86 -23.52 -20.79
C THR A 262 14.16 -23.40 -22.28
N LEU A 263 13.72 -22.33 -22.94
CA LEU A 263 13.97 -22.10 -24.37
C LEU A 263 15.47 -21.96 -24.67
N LEU A 264 16.23 -21.29 -23.79
CA LEU A 264 17.69 -21.22 -23.89
C LEU A 264 18.34 -22.61 -23.78
N GLY A 265 17.88 -23.43 -22.84
CA GLY A 265 18.33 -24.81 -22.69
C GLY A 265 18.03 -25.65 -23.94
N ILE A 266 16.80 -25.60 -24.47
CA ILE A 266 16.43 -26.26 -25.74
C ILE A 266 17.35 -25.81 -26.87
N GLY A 267 17.60 -24.50 -27.00
CA GLY A 267 18.48 -23.95 -28.01
C GLY A 267 19.92 -24.47 -27.91
N ALA A 268 20.46 -24.56 -26.68
CA ALA A 268 21.79 -25.11 -26.42
C ALA A 268 21.90 -26.60 -26.79
N GLU A 269 20.85 -27.39 -26.53
CA GLU A 269 20.80 -28.80 -26.93
C GLU A 269 20.74 -28.95 -28.45
N ILE A 270 19.84 -28.22 -29.12
CA ILE A 270 19.74 -28.20 -30.58
C ILE A 270 21.08 -27.83 -31.21
N TYR A 271 21.76 -26.82 -30.67
CA TYR A 271 23.09 -26.40 -31.11
C TYR A 271 24.11 -27.53 -30.94
N THR A 272 24.17 -28.15 -29.75
CA THR A 272 25.13 -29.22 -29.44
C THR A 272 24.97 -30.40 -30.40
N PHE A 273 23.75 -30.89 -30.60
CA PHE A 273 23.50 -32.01 -31.51
C PHE A 273 23.72 -31.61 -32.98
N SER A 274 23.32 -30.40 -33.38
CA SER A 274 23.55 -29.89 -34.74
C SER A 274 25.04 -29.81 -35.10
N GLU A 275 25.88 -29.35 -34.17
CA GLU A 275 27.33 -29.34 -34.37
C GLU A 275 27.92 -30.75 -34.39
N TYR A 276 27.45 -31.63 -33.50
CA TYR A 276 27.89 -33.02 -33.50
C TYR A 276 27.59 -33.72 -34.84
N TYR A 277 26.41 -33.52 -35.42
CA TYR A 277 26.07 -34.09 -36.75
C TYR A 277 26.89 -33.50 -37.89
N ARG A 278 27.32 -32.24 -37.80
CA ARG A 278 28.09 -31.56 -38.85
C ARG A 278 29.60 -31.84 -38.79
N THR A 279 30.15 -31.94 -37.59
CA THR A 279 31.60 -31.92 -37.36
C THR A 279 32.12 -33.18 -36.65
N ALA A 280 31.23 -34.05 -36.17
CA ALA A 280 31.53 -35.15 -35.26
C ALA A 280 32.20 -34.72 -33.94
N GLN A 281 32.18 -33.43 -33.59
CA GLN A 281 32.69 -32.89 -32.34
C GLN A 281 31.55 -32.64 -31.35
N PHE A 282 31.66 -33.18 -30.13
CA PHE A 282 30.65 -33.03 -29.10
C PHE A 282 31.05 -31.96 -28.07
N HIS A 283 30.23 -30.92 -27.94
CA HIS A 283 30.49 -29.79 -27.04
C HIS A 283 29.94 -30.03 -25.63
N TYR A 284 30.66 -30.82 -24.82
CA TYR A 284 30.22 -31.26 -23.48
C TYR A 284 29.84 -30.11 -22.51
N ILE A 285 30.53 -28.97 -22.55
CA ILE A 285 30.23 -27.82 -21.68
C ILE A 285 28.87 -27.20 -22.04
N VAL A 286 28.60 -27.05 -23.34
CA VAL A 286 27.34 -26.47 -23.83
C VAL A 286 26.19 -27.43 -23.57
N PHE A 287 26.40 -28.74 -23.78
CA PHE A 287 25.45 -29.79 -23.43
C PHE A 287 25.08 -29.77 -21.94
N THR A 288 26.08 -29.87 -21.06
CA THR A 288 25.82 -29.94 -19.61
C THR A 288 25.17 -28.65 -19.08
N GLY A 289 25.58 -27.48 -19.57
CA GLY A 289 24.94 -26.20 -19.24
C GLY A 289 23.53 -26.06 -19.78
N GLY A 290 23.28 -26.48 -21.03
CA GLY A 290 21.97 -26.51 -21.67
C GLY A 290 20.99 -27.42 -20.93
N PHE A 291 21.43 -28.62 -20.58
CA PHE A 291 20.67 -29.59 -19.83
C PHE A 291 20.33 -29.12 -18.41
N ALA A 292 21.28 -28.49 -17.71
CA ALA A 292 21.02 -27.88 -16.41
C ALA A 292 20.01 -26.72 -16.50
N ALA A 293 20.11 -25.88 -17.54
CA ALA A 293 19.16 -24.81 -17.80
C ALA A 293 17.76 -25.36 -18.12
N LEU A 294 17.65 -26.43 -18.90
CA LEU A 294 16.38 -27.12 -19.17
C LEU A 294 15.69 -27.56 -17.88
N ILE A 295 16.41 -28.26 -17.00
CA ILE A 295 15.87 -28.76 -15.73
C ILE A 295 15.43 -27.58 -14.86
N LEU A 296 16.29 -26.57 -14.68
CA LEU A 296 15.99 -25.40 -13.86
C LEU A 296 14.79 -24.61 -14.40
N GLY A 297 14.73 -24.41 -15.71
CA GLY A 297 13.63 -23.72 -16.38
C GLY A 297 12.30 -24.42 -16.16
N LEU A 298 12.26 -25.75 -16.34
CA LEU A 298 11.05 -26.55 -16.12
C LEU A 298 10.61 -26.56 -14.65
N LEU A 299 11.56 -26.62 -13.70
CA LEU A 299 11.27 -26.52 -12.27
C LEU A 299 10.66 -25.15 -11.91
N LEU A 300 11.14 -24.07 -12.52
CA LEU A 300 10.57 -22.73 -12.32
C LEU A 300 9.16 -22.61 -12.91
N VAL A 301 8.92 -23.12 -14.12
CA VAL A 301 7.59 -23.12 -14.75
C VAL A 301 6.58 -23.89 -13.91
N THR A 302 6.94 -25.10 -13.48
CA THR A 302 6.06 -25.95 -12.65
C THR A 302 5.81 -25.31 -11.28
N SER A 303 6.82 -24.75 -10.63
CA SER A 303 6.65 -23.97 -9.38
C SER A 303 5.71 -22.79 -9.58
N GLY A 304 5.85 -22.04 -10.68
CA GLY A 304 4.96 -20.93 -11.03
C GLY A 304 3.51 -21.37 -11.23
N LEU A 305 3.28 -22.51 -11.89
CA LEU A 305 1.94 -23.09 -12.07
C LEU A 305 1.33 -23.54 -10.74
N ILE A 306 2.09 -24.24 -9.90
CA ILE A 306 1.64 -24.71 -8.58
C ILE A 306 1.25 -23.52 -7.69
N LEU A 307 2.13 -22.52 -7.58
CA LEU A 307 1.86 -21.31 -6.81
C LEU A 307 0.63 -20.57 -7.35
N ASN A 308 0.49 -20.46 -8.67
CA ASN A 308 -0.68 -19.83 -9.29
C ASN A 308 -1.99 -20.57 -8.95
N SER A 309 -1.98 -21.89 -8.99
CA SER A 309 -3.12 -22.71 -8.59
C SER A 309 -3.48 -22.52 -7.12
N LEU A 310 -2.48 -22.49 -6.23
CA LEU A 310 -2.70 -22.22 -4.79
C LEU A 310 -3.31 -20.83 -4.55
N VAL A 311 -2.84 -19.82 -5.27
CA VAL A 311 -3.38 -18.45 -5.21
C VAL A 311 -4.81 -18.39 -5.72
N MET A 312 -5.14 -19.12 -6.78
CA MET A 312 -6.54 -19.20 -7.26
C MET A 312 -7.45 -19.93 -6.28
N ILE A 313 -7.00 -21.02 -5.68
CA ILE A 313 -7.78 -21.77 -4.69
C ILE A 313 -8.06 -20.90 -3.45
N THR A 314 -7.02 -20.26 -2.90
CA THR A 314 -7.17 -19.39 -1.72
C THR A 314 -8.09 -18.19 -1.99
N ARG A 315 -8.03 -17.59 -3.18
CA ARG A 315 -8.96 -16.53 -3.60
C ARG A 315 -10.39 -17.04 -3.85
N GLY A 316 -10.54 -18.26 -4.35
CA GLY A 316 -11.85 -18.89 -4.58
C GLY A 316 -12.52 -19.44 -3.34
N SER A 317 -11.77 -19.63 -2.25
CA SER A 317 -12.27 -20.14 -0.97
C SER A 317 -12.71 -19.06 0.02
N GLU A 318 -12.67 -17.76 -0.34
CA GLU A 318 -13.36 -16.76 0.48
C GLU A 318 -14.87 -17.04 0.43
N PRO A 319 -15.52 -17.31 1.58
CA PRO A 319 -16.94 -17.62 1.60
C PRO A 319 -17.71 -16.39 1.12
N TYR A 320 -18.49 -16.58 0.05
CA TYR A 320 -19.55 -15.68 -0.37
C TYR A 320 -20.46 -15.42 0.85
N LYS A 321 -20.26 -14.31 1.55
CA LYS A 321 -21.17 -13.88 2.60
C LYS A 321 -22.49 -13.55 1.92
N GLU A 322 -23.45 -14.42 2.13
CA GLU A 322 -24.83 -14.28 1.67
C GLU A 322 -25.33 -12.86 1.98
N HIS A 323 -25.75 -12.17 0.92
CA HIS A 323 -26.64 -11.02 1.05
C HIS A 323 -27.96 -11.52 1.64
N THR A 324 -28.15 -11.35 2.94
CA THR A 324 -29.48 -11.41 3.54
C THR A 324 -30.08 -10.01 3.54
N LEU A 325 -31.27 -9.92 2.95
CA LEU A 325 -32.19 -8.79 2.91
C LEU A 325 -32.52 -8.23 4.30
#